data_AF-A0A5C5R9U7-F1
#
_entry.id   AF-A0A5C5R9U7-F1
#
_cell.length_a   1.000
_cell.length_b   1.000
_cell.length_c   1.000
_cell.angle_alpha   90.00
_cell.angle_beta   90.00
_cell.angle_gamma   90.00
#
_symmetry.space_group_name_H-M   'P 1'
#
loop_
_entity.id
_entity.type
_entity.pdbx_description
1 polymer ?
#
loop_
_entity_poly.entity_id
_entity_poly.type
_entity_poly.pdbx_seq_one_letter_code
_entity_poly.pdbx_strand_id
1 'polypeptide(L)'
;MLRVAVPNKGALSEAAAAILSEAGYRRRTDAKDLTVLDNTNEVEFFFLRPKDIAHYVGSGDLDMGITGRDLARDSGAAFTERLALGFGRSTLRYAGPAGRDWTVADLDGKRVATSYPNLVRRDLAARGLDATVIRLDGAVEISVQLGVADLIADVVESGRSLRQNNLVAFGESLCDSEGVLIERVGTEADRARGLETARGRDQLTARLKGVVFGRQYVLLDYDCPRTLLDGAIAVTPGLESPTVSPMADDKWVAVRAMVLRKEANTVMDDLAELGAKAILMTDIRSCRF
;
A
#
# COMPACT_ATOMS: atom_id res chain seq x y z
N MET A 1 15.94 -2.59 20.51
CA MET A 1 15.01 -1.56 20.00
C MET A 1 15.10 -1.46 18.49
N LEU A 2 13.98 -1.62 17.79
CA LEU A 2 13.86 -1.50 16.34
C LEU A 2 13.64 -0.03 15.94
N ARG A 3 14.31 0.45 14.87
CA ARG A 3 14.16 1.83 14.39
C ARG A 3 13.41 1.85 13.06
N VAL A 4 12.27 2.56 13.00
CA VAL A 4 11.33 2.51 11.87
C VAL A 4 11.03 3.91 11.34
N ALA A 5 11.28 4.15 10.05
CA ALA A 5 10.87 5.37 9.38
C ALA A 5 9.37 5.36 9.00
N VAL A 6 8.70 6.48 9.21
CA VAL A 6 7.30 6.72 8.86
C VAL A 6 7.19 8.05 8.09
N PRO A 7 6.34 8.15 7.05
CA PRO A 7 6.11 9.41 6.36
C PRO A 7 5.57 10.50 7.31
N ASN A 8 6.17 11.69 7.30
CA ASN A 8 5.77 12.78 8.19
C ASN A 8 4.59 13.64 7.69
N LYS A 9 4.29 13.59 6.38
CA LYS A 9 3.25 14.37 5.72
C LYS A 9 2.72 13.68 4.46
N GLY A 10 1.61 14.20 3.94
CA GLY A 10 0.95 13.72 2.72
C GLY A 10 0.11 12.46 2.95
N ALA A 11 -0.54 11.98 1.89
CA ALA A 11 -1.51 10.88 1.96
C ALA A 11 -0.93 9.58 2.58
N LEU A 12 0.35 9.31 2.36
CA LEU A 12 1.02 8.13 2.93
C LEU A 12 1.18 8.23 4.46
N SER A 13 1.24 9.44 5.04
CA SER A 13 1.48 9.64 6.48
C SER A 13 0.31 9.16 7.33
N GLU A 14 -0.91 9.58 6.95
CA GLU A 14 -2.13 9.21 7.69
C GLU A 14 -2.40 7.70 7.58
N ALA A 15 -2.28 7.15 6.37
CA ALA A 15 -2.47 5.72 6.14
C ALA A 15 -1.42 4.86 6.86
N ALA A 16 -0.15 5.28 6.89
CA ALA A 16 0.91 4.62 7.63
C ALA A 16 0.69 4.69 9.16
N ALA A 17 0.25 5.85 9.68
CA ALA A 17 -0.07 5.99 11.09
C ALA A 17 -1.26 5.11 11.50
N ALA A 18 -2.30 5.02 10.65
CA ALA A 18 -3.46 4.19 10.88
C ALA A 18 -3.10 2.70 10.94
N ILE A 19 -2.33 2.20 9.95
CA ILE A 19 -1.97 0.78 9.90
C ILE A 19 -1.05 0.39 11.08
N LEU A 20 -0.14 1.27 11.50
CA LEU A 20 0.70 1.04 12.68
C LEU A 20 -0.14 1.02 13.97
N SER A 21 -1.12 1.92 14.10
CA SER A 21 -2.03 1.93 15.25
C SER A 21 -2.88 0.66 15.32
N GLU A 22 -3.40 0.19 14.19
CA GLU A 22 -4.19 -1.05 14.10
C GLU A 22 -3.34 -2.28 14.40
N ALA A 23 -2.03 -2.23 14.10
CA ALA A 23 -1.05 -3.24 14.47
C ALA A 23 -0.62 -3.17 15.95
N GLY A 24 -1.18 -2.24 16.74
CA GLY A 24 -0.95 -2.12 18.18
C GLY A 24 0.28 -1.30 18.57
N TYR A 25 0.82 -0.47 17.68
CA TYR A 25 1.93 0.43 17.98
C TYR A 25 1.47 1.79 18.51
N ARG A 26 2.32 2.43 19.30
CA ARG A 26 2.08 3.77 19.85
C ARG A 26 1.89 4.80 18.74
N ARG A 27 0.80 5.58 18.83
CA ARG A 27 0.51 6.69 17.92
C ARG A 27 1.33 7.94 18.26
N ARG A 28 1.65 8.70 17.22
CA ARG A 28 2.13 10.08 17.34
C ARG A 28 0.99 10.98 17.83
N THR A 29 1.24 11.75 18.88
CA THR A 29 0.25 12.65 19.49
C THR A 29 0.34 14.08 18.97
N ASP A 30 1.56 14.59 18.73
CA ASP A 30 1.79 15.89 18.10
C ASP A 30 2.48 15.70 16.74
N ALA A 31 1.95 16.32 15.69
CA ALA A 31 2.54 16.26 14.35
C ALA A 31 3.94 16.90 14.27
N LYS A 32 4.29 17.76 15.22
CA LYS A 32 5.62 18.37 15.36
C LYS A 32 6.67 17.40 15.90
N ASP A 33 6.24 16.34 16.59
CA ASP A 33 7.15 15.33 17.11
C ASP A 33 7.71 14.53 15.93
N LEU A 34 9.04 14.57 15.79
CA LEU A 34 9.77 13.82 14.76
C LEU A 34 10.14 12.41 15.22
N THR A 35 9.94 12.10 16.50
CA THR A 35 10.22 10.78 17.06
C THR A 35 9.09 10.34 18.00
N VAL A 36 8.79 9.04 18.01
CA VAL A 36 7.88 8.41 18.98
C VAL A 36 8.51 7.15 19.50
N LEU A 37 8.76 7.12 20.81
CA LEU A 37 9.29 5.96 21.50
C LEU A 37 8.15 5.08 22.05
N ASP A 38 8.14 3.81 21.63
CA ASP A 38 7.22 2.77 22.08
C ASP A 38 7.99 1.73 22.90
N ASN A 39 8.15 2.00 24.20
CA ASN A 39 8.86 1.10 25.11
C ASN A 39 8.19 -0.28 25.24
N THR A 40 6.87 -0.36 25.07
CA THR A 40 6.13 -1.63 25.21
C THR A 40 6.42 -2.58 24.06
N ASN A 41 6.59 -2.03 22.85
CA ASN A 41 6.91 -2.82 21.66
C ASN A 41 8.40 -2.78 21.28
N GLU A 42 9.23 -2.07 22.04
CA GLU A 42 10.66 -1.86 21.78
C GLU A 42 10.94 -1.29 20.37
N VAL A 43 10.10 -0.34 19.96
CA VAL A 43 10.21 0.35 18.65
C VAL A 43 10.35 1.85 18.84
N GLU A 44 11.22 2.47 18.05
CA GLU A 44 11.33 3.91 17.91
C GLU A 44 10.95 4.31 16.48
N PHE A 45 9.91 5.14 16.36
CA PHE A 45 9.44 5.66 15.07
C PHE A 45 10.05 7.02 14.77
N PHE A 46 10.54 7.19 13.54
CA PHE A 46 11.11 8.44 13.02
C PHE A 46 10.24 8.98 11.89
N PHE A 47 9.74 10.20 12.04
CA PHE A 47 8.84 10.82 11.06
C PHE A 47 9.65 11.65 10.06
N LEU A 48 9.82 11.12 8.85
CA LEU A 48 10.72 11.66 7.83
C LEU A 48 9.97 12.04 6.55
N ARG A 49 10.64 12.81 5.68
CA ARG A 49 10.08 13.10 4.34
C ARG A 49 10.00 11.80 3.54
N PRO A 50 8.89 11.50 2.84
CA PRO A 50 8.71 10.25 2.11
C PRO A 50 9.85 9.90 1.14
N LYS A 51 10.37 10.90 0.42
CA LYS A 51 11.47 10.74 -0.56
C LYS A 51 12.80 10.30 0.07
N ASP A 52 12.99 10.59 1.35
CA ASP A 52 14.26 10.35 2.05
C ASP A 52 14.27 9.00 2.78
N ILE A 53 13.10 8.41 3.05
CA ILE A 53 12.96 7.18 3.85
C ILE A 53 13.80 6.03 3.32
N ALA A 54 13.78 5.78 2.01
CA ALA A 54 14.56 4.70 1.42
C ALA A 54 16.07 4.91 1.55
N HIS A 55 16.54 6.16 1.53
CA HIS A 55 17.95 6.49 1.78
C HIS A 55 18.34 6.16 3.22
N TYR A 56 17.55 6.56 4.23
CA TYR A 56 17.84 6.26 5.64
C TYR A 56 17.79 4.76 5.98
N VAL A 57 16.95 4.00 5.29
CA VAL A 57 16.90 2.54 5.42
C VAL A 57 18.11 1.90 4.76
N GLY A 58 18.46 2.35 3.55
CA GLY A 58 19.60 1.82 2.79
C GLY A 58 20.98 2.22 3.33
N SER A 59 21.11 3.37 4.00
CA SER A 59 22.37 3.84 4.60
C SER A 59 22.77 3.09 5.88
N GLY A 60 21.83 2.40 6.53
CA GLY A 60 22.08 1.69 7.78
C GLY A 60 21.59 2.38 9.06
N ASP A 61 21.05 3.59 8.95
CA ASP A 61 20.63 4.39 10.11
C ASP A 61 19.33 3.87 10.75
N LEU A 62 18.45 3.32 9.92
CA LEU A 62 17.16 2.74 10.30
C LEU A 62 17.05 1.28 9.84
N ASP A 63 16.25 0.49 10.54
CA ASP A 63 16.07 -0.94 10.24
C ASP A 63 14.98 -1.17 9.18
N MET A 64 13.88 -0.41 9.26
CA MET A 64 12.74 -0.51 8.37
C MET A 64 12.14 0.87 8.06
N GLY A 65 11.31 0.95 7.04
CA GLY A 65 10.59 2.17 6.71
C GLY A 65 9.30 1.92 5.93
N ILE A 66 8.34 2.83 6.04
CA ILE A 66 7.14 2.87 5.21
C ILE A 66 7.28 4.01 4.21
N THR A 67 7.15 3.74 2.91
CA THR A 67 7.16 4.77 1.85
C THR A 67 6.39 4.29 0.61
N GLY A 68 6.31 5.11 -0.43
CA GLY A 68 5.77 4.70 -1.73
C GLY A 68 6.76 3.83 -2.50
N ARG A 69 6.28 2.81 -3.21
CA ARG A 69 7.15 1.93 -4.02
C ARG A 69 7.91 2.69 -5.10
N ASP A 70 7.26 3.66 -5.74
CA ASP A 70 7.87 4.62 -6.65
C ASP A 70 9.03 5.40 -6.02
N LEU A 71 8.80 6.02 -4.86
CA LEU A 71 9.80 6.77 -4.10
C LEU A 71 10.99 5.89 -3.69
N ALA A 72 10.70 4.68 -3.19
CA ALA A 72 11.73 3.73 -2.83
C ALA A 72 12.59 3.36 -4.04
N ARG A 73 11.96 3.01 -5.17
CA ARG A 73 12.67 2.62 -6.39
C ARG A 73 13.44 3.76 -7.05
N ASP A 74 12.95 5.00 -6.94
CA ASP A 74 13.65 6.18 -7.47
C ASP A 74 14.85 6.59 -6.61
N SER A 75 14.84 6.27 -5.30
CA SER A 75 15.97 6.61 -4.42
C SER A 75 17.31 5.99 -4.86
N GLY A 76 17.27 4.85 -5.56
CA GLY A 76 18.48 4.08 -5.88
C GLY A 76 19.14 3.42 -4.66
N ALA A 77 18.55 3.53 -3.47
CA ALA A 77 19.04 2.88 -2.26
C ALA A 77 18.85 1.36 -2.31
N ALA A 78 19.72 0.62 -1.62
CA ALA A 78 19.58 -0.82 -1.44
C ALA A 78 18.58 -1.11 -0.30
N PHE A 79 17.49 -1.81 -0.61
CA PHE A 79 16.49 -2.25 0.36
C PHE A 79 15.84 -3.56 -0.09
N THR A 80 15.16 -4.22 0.84
CA THR A 80 14.25 -5.35 0.56
C THR A 80 12.82 -4.88 0.79
N GLU A 81 11.93 -5.05 -0.20
CA GLU A 81 10.49 -4.86 -0.02
C GLU A 81 9.91 -6.06 0.73
N ARG A 82 9.38 -5.86 1.93
CA ARG A 82 8.86 -6.93 2.80
C ARG A 82 7.35 -7.14 2.65
N LEU A 83 6.61 -6.06 2.43
CA LEU A 83 5.14 -6.10 2.41
C LEU A 83 4.55 -4.92 1.63
N ALA A 84 3.62 -5.22 0.72
CA ALA A 84 2.68 -4.25 0.16
C ALA A 84 1.58 -3.95 1.17
N LEU A 85 1.33 -2.67 1.47
CA LEU A 85 0.42 -2.24 2.53
C LEU A 85 -1.00 -1.94 2.03
N GLY A 86 -1.24 -1.97 0.72
CA GLY A 86 -2.56 -1.89 0.12
C GLY A 86 -3.21 -0.50 0.09
N PHE A 87 -2.46 0.57 0.36
CA PHE A 87 -2.93 1.97 0.31
C PHE A 87 -2.06 2.82 -0.61
N GLY A 88 -2.53 4.01 -0.99
CA GLY A 88 -1.76 4.95 -1.83
C GLY A 88 -1.45 4.40 -3.22
N ARG A 89 -2.39 3.65 -3.82
CA ARG A 89 -2.21 3.01 -5.12
C ARG A 89 -2.17 4.05 -6.23
N SER A 90 -1.17 3.95 -7.09
CA SER A 90 -1.01 4.82 -8.25
C SER A 90 -0.17 4.15 -9.33
N THR A 91 -0.10 4.75 -10.52
CA THR A 91 0.80 4.29 -11.59
C THR A 91 1.71 5.43 -12.04
N LEU A 92 3.00 5.18 -12.17
CA LEU A 92 3.92 6.13 -12.79
C LEU A 92 3.84 5.96 -14.31
N ARG A 93 3.51 7.02 -15.04
CA ARG A 93 3.18 6.98 -16.47
C ARG A 93 3.89 8.10 -17.23
N TYR A 94 4.29 7.82 -18.47
CA TYR A 94 4.61 8.88 -19.42
C TYR A 94 3.33 9.59 -19.87
N ALA A 95 3.42 10.90 -20.11
CA ALA A 95 2.34 11.68 -20.70
C ALA A 95 2.87 12.80 -21.61
N GLY A 96 2.09 13.12 -22.64
CA GLY A 96 2.39 14.16 -23.63
C GLY A 96 1.15 14.98 -24.00
N PRO A 97 1.30 16.09 -24.76
CA PRO A 97 0.17 16.89 -25.23
C PRO A 97 -0.94 16.06 -25.88
N ALA A 98 -2.18 16.32 -25.47
CA ALA A 98 -3.37 15.72 -26.07
C ALA A 98 -3.53 16.12 -27.54
N GLY A 99 -4.33 15.34 -28.29
CA GLY A 99 -4.52 15.56 -29.74
C GLY A 99 -3.47 14.90 -30.63
N ARG A 100 -2.55 14.14 -30.04
CA ARG A 100 -1.59 13.27 -30.73
C ARG A 100 -1.62 11.88 -30.09
N ASP A 101 -1.53 10.85 -30.93
CA ASP A 101 -1.33 9.47 -30.50
C ASP A 101 0.15 9.24 -30.21
N TRP A 102 0.51 9.31 -28.93
CA TRP A 102 1.87 9.07 -28.46
C TRP A 102 2.15 7.59 -28.29
N THR A 103 3.34 7.17 -28.68
CA THR A 103 3.89 5.83 -28.46
C THR A 103 5.17 5.92 -27.65
N VAL A 104 5.60 4.78 -27.11
CA VAL A 104 6.87 4.69 -26.35
C VAL A 104 8.08 5.08 -27.22
N ALA A 105 8.04 4.82 -28.53
CA ALA A 105 9.12 5.20 -29.45
C ALA A 105 9.27 6.73 -29.60
N ASP A 106 8.19 7.50 -29.37
CA ASP A 106 8.23 8.96 -29.45
C ASP A 106 9.04 9.62 -28.32
N LEU A 107 9.46 8.87 -27.30
CA LEU A 107 10.33 9.35 -26.23
C LEU A 107 11.76 9.62 -26.73
N ASP A 108 12.19 8.96 -27.81
CA ASP A 108 13.57 9.05 -28.30
C ASP A 108 13.92 10.48 -28.75
N GLY A 109 15.06 10.97 -28.28
CA GLY A 109 15.55 12.34 -28.48
C GLY A 109 14.73 13.43 -27.76
N LYS A 110 13.75 13.09 -26.92
CA LYS A 110 12.91 14.07 -26.22
C LYS A 110 13.46 14.51 -24.88
N ARG A 111 12.98 15.65 -24.41
CA ARG A 111 13.13 16.10 -23.02
C ARG A 111 11.94 15.60 -22.20
N VAL A 112 12.22 14.80 -21.16
CA VAL A 112 11.21 14.24 -20.26
C VAL A 112 11.37 14.85 -18.87
N ALA A 113 10.40 15.65 -18.43
CA ALA A 113 10.38 16.21 -17.09
C ALA A 113 9.75 15.24 -16.08
N THR A 114 10.37 15.11 -14.91
CA THR A 114 9.88 14.20 -13.85
C THR A 114 10.41 14.56 -12.47
N SER A 115 9.66 14.19 -11.44
CA SER A 115 10.16 14.14 -10.06
C SER A 115 10.81 12.81 -9.67
N TYR A 116 10.85 11.83 -10.59
CA TYR A 116 11.38 10.48 -10.41
C TYR A 116 12.46 10.16 -11.45
N PRO A 117 13.56 10.93 -11.49
CA PRO A 117 14.51 10.89 -12.60
C PRO A 117 15.27 9.56 -12.70
N ASN A 118 15.50 8.85 -11.61
CA ASN A 118 16.23 7.58 -11.65
C ASN A 118 15.34 6.45 -12.17
N LEU A 119 14.07 6.45 -11.78
CA LEU A 119 13.08 5.53 -12.34
C LEU A 119 12.95 5.69 -13.86
N VAL A 120 12.79 6.93 -14.31
CA VAL A 120 12.65 7.24 -15.74
C VAL A 120 13.89 6.87 -16.53
N ARG A 121 15.09 7.21 -16.03
CA ARG A 121 16.35 6.82 -16.71
C ARG A 121 16.48 5.31 -16.83
N ARG A 122 16.12 4.56 -15.79
CA ARG A 122 16.19 3.10 -15.81
C ARG A 122 15.20 2.50 -16.81
N ASP A 123 13.98 3.01 -16.89
CA ASP A 123 12.98 2.55 -17.86
C ASP A 123 13.40 2.85 -19.30
N LEU A 124 13.87 4.08 -19.59
CA LEU A 124 14.39 4.46 -20.91
C LEU A 124 15.57 3.55 -21.33
N ALA A 125 16.53 3.34 -20.43
CA ALA A 125 17.68 2.47 -20.69
C ALA A 125 17.25 1.01 -20.96
N ALA A 126 16.29 0.48 -20.19
CA ALA A 126 15.75 -0.87 -20.41
C ALA A 126 15.04 -1.02 -21.77
N ARG A 127 14.49 0.08 -22.30
CA ARG A 127 13.84 0.14 -23.61
C ARG A 127 14.77 0.52 -24.76
N GLY A 128 16.05 0.81 -24.47
CA GLY A 128 17.03 1.23 -25.48
C GLY A 128 16.75 2.60 -26.09
N LEU A 129 16.12 3.50 -25.34
CA LEU A 129 15.74 4.86 -25.78
C LEU A 129 16.68 5.89 -25.17
N ASP A 130 17.09 6.89 -25.95
CA ASP A 130 17.90 8.00 -25.48
C ASP A 130 17.06 9.27 -25.36
N ALA A 131 16.73 9.66 -24.13
CA ALA A 131 15.96 10.86 -23.85
C ALA A 131 16.59 11.68 -22.72
N THR A 132 16.51 13.00 -22.82
CA THR A 132 17.03 13.92 -21.81
C THR A 132 16.07 14.00 -20.62
N VAL A 133 16.43 13.38 -19.50
CA VAL A 133 15.62 13.41 -18.28
C VAL A 133 15.90 14.68 -17.46
N ILE A 134 14.87 15.52 -17.31
CA ILE A 134 14.91 16.77 -16.55
C ILE A 134 14.27 16.55 -15.18
N ARG A 135 15.06 16.71 -14.12
CA ARG A 135 14.57 16.62 -12.74
C ARG A 135 13.84 17.90 -12.34
N LEU A 136 12.63 17.77 -11.81
CA LEU A 136 11.84 18.84 -11.18
C LEU A 136 11.32 18.38 -9.82
N ASP A 137 11.17 19.31 -8.87
CA ASP A 137 10.76 18.96 -7.50
C ASP A 137 9.24 18.79 -7.30
N GLY A 138 8.43 19.16 -8.30
CA GLY A 138 6.99 18.95 -8.36
C GLY A 138 6.33 19.77 -9.48
N ALA A 139 5.00 19.67 -9.60
CA ALA A 139 4.19 20.35 -10.62
C ALA A 139 4.77 20.17 -12.03
N VAL A 140 5.09 18.92 -12.39
CA VAL A 140 5.79 18.62 -13.63
C VAL A 140 4.93 18.83 -14.87
N GLU A 141 3.60 18.80 -14.72
CA GLU A 141 2.65 18.90 -15.83
C GLU A 141 2.74 20.23 -16.58
N ILE A 142 2.99 21.32 -15.87
CA ILE A 142 3.11 22.66 -16.48
C ILE A 142 4.40 22.82 -17.31
N SER A 143 5.38 21.93 -17.13
CA SER A 143 6.69 22.03 -17.79
C SER A 143 6.61 21.93 -19.32
N VAL A 144 5.59 21.22 -19.83
CA VAL A 144 5.32 21.10 -21.27
C VAL A 144 4.82 22.43 -21.83
N GLN A 145 3.85 23.05 -21.15
CA GLN A 145 3.31 24.36 -21.55
C GLN A 145 4.38 25.47 -21.49
N LEU A 146 5.30 25.41 -20.53
CA LEU A 146 6.40 26.36 -20.41
C LEU A 146 7.57 26.08 -21.36
N GLY A 147 7.53 25.00 -22.14
CA GLY A 147 8.59 24.62 -23.08
C GLY A 147 9.85 24.07 -22.42
N VAL A 148 9.80 23.72 -21.14
CA VAL A 148 10.93 23.13 -20.39
C VAL A 148 11.16 21.68 -20.82
N ALA A 149 10.09 20.95 -21.11
CA ALA A 149 10.12 19.57 -21.57
C ALA A 149 9.13 19.34 -22.71
N ASP A 150 9.33 18.26 -23.46
CA ASP A 150 8.43 17.85 -24.54
C ASP A 150 7.37 16.87 -24.01
N LEU A 151 7.75 16.08 -22.99
CA LEU A 151 6.98 15.03 -22.36
C LEU A 151 7.21 15.05 -20.84
N ILE A 152 6.35 14.38 -20.09
CA ILE A 152 6.53 14.17 -18.65
C ILE A 152 6.49 12.69 -18.29
N ALA A 153 6.99 12.36 -17.11
CA ALA A 153 6.69 11.11 -16.42
C ALA A 153 6.28 11.43 -14.99
N ASP A 154 5.04 11.11 -14.62
CA ASP A 154 4.51 11.41 -13.29
C ASP A 154 3.46 10.41 -12.81
N VAL A 155 3.16 10.49 -11.52
CA VAL A 155 2.20 9.65 -10.83
C VAL A 155 0.78 9.97 -11.30
N VAL A 156 0.05 8.94 -11.71
CA VAL A 156 -1.33 9.00 -12.17
C VAL A 156 -2.20 8.12 -11.29
N GLU A 157 -3.15 8.76 -10.59
CA GLU A 157 -4.23 8.08 -9.86
C GLU A 157 -5.53 8.08 -10.69
N SER A 158 -6.18 9.25 -10.82
CA SER A 158 -7.43 9.42 -11.58
C SER A 158 -7.25 10.05 -12.97
N GLY A 159 -6.02 10.47 -13.31
CA GLY A 159 -5.71 11.22 -14.52
C GLY A 159 -6.29 12.63 -14.57
N ARG A 160 -6.79 13.17 -13.45
CA ARG A 160 -7.35 14.54 -13.40
C ARG A 160 -6.29 15.61 -13.70
N SER A 161 -5.11 15.50 -13.08
CA SER A 161 -4.02 16.48 -13.24
C SER A 161 -3.54 16.56 -14.70
N LEU A 162 -3.40 15.41 -15.36
CA LEU A 162 -3.05 15.33 -16.78
C LEU A 162 -4.08 16.06 -17.65
N ARG A 163 -5.37 15.76 -17.46
CA ARG A 163 -6.46 16.39 -18.23
C ARG A 163 -6.52 17.90 -18.04
N GLN A 164 -6.28 18.41 -16.83
CA GLN A 164 -6.25 19.85 -16.56
C GLN A 164 -5.11 20.58 -17.28
N ASN A 165 -4.04 19.87 -17.62
CA ASN A 165 -2.89 20.40 -18.35
C ASN A 165 -2.89 19.98 -19.83
N ASN A 166 -4.03 19.50 -20.36
CA ASN A 166 -4.15 18.99 -21.74
C ASN A 166 -3.11 17.92 -22.09
N LEU A 167 -2.83 17.00 -21.15
CA LEU A 167 -1.93 15.86 -21.34
C LEU A 167 -2.70 14.54 -21.39
N VAL A 168 -2.17 13.59 -22.14
CA VAL A 168 -2.65 12.20 -22.23
C VAL A 168 -1.52 11.24 -21.87
N ALA A 169 -1.83 10.26 -21.01
CA ALA A 169 -0.88 9.21 -20.66
C ALA A 169 -0.77 8.17 -21.77
N PHE A 170 0.43 7.63 -21.99
CA PHE A 170 0.68 6.60 -23.01
C PHE A 170 1.70 5.56 -22.52
N GLY A 171 1.85 4.47 -23.28
CA GLY A 171 2.77 3.38 -22.96
C GLY A 171 2.32 2.46 -21.82
N GLU A 172 3.24 1.64 -21.30
CA GLU A 172 3.04 0.84 -20.10
C GLU A 172 3.40 1.64 -18.84
N SER A 173 2.98 1.19 -17.65
CA SER A 173 3.38 1.85 -16.41
C SER A 173 4.86 1.58 -16.13
N LEU A 174 5.58 2.62 -15.72
CA LEU A 174 6.97 2.51 -15.28
C LEU A 174 7.05 1.86 -13.90
N CYS A 175 6.02 2.08 -13.08
CA CYS A 175 5.92 1.56 -11.72
C CYS A 175 4.46 1.58 -11.26
N ASP A 176 3.92 0.42 -10.89
CA ASP A 176 2.67 0.34 -10.14
C ASP A 176 3.00 0.53 -8.65
N SER A 177 2.66 1.70 -8.13
CA SER A 177 3.04 2.13 -6.80
C SER A 177 1.93 1.88 -5.78
N GLU A 178 2.33 1.60 -4.56
CA GLU A 178 1.51 1.63 -3.35
C GLU A 178 2.43 1.87 -2.15
N GLY A 179 1.84 2.08 -0.97
CA GLY A 179 2.58 2.10 0.29
C GLY A 179 3.21 0.73 0.56
N VAL A 180 4.52 0.71 0.82
CA VAL A 180 5.29 -0.52 1.06
C VAL A 180 6.09 -0.41 2.36
N LEU A 181 6.25 -1.55 3.03
CA LEU A 181 7.24 -1.74 4.09
C LEU A 181 8.56 -2.19 3.44
N ILE A 182 9.60 -1.38 3.62
CA ILE A 182 10.97 -1.69 3.20
C ILE A 182 11.84 -2.00 4.41
N GLU A 183 12.83 -2.84 4.20
CA GLU A 183 13.83 -3.23 5.18
C GLU A 183 15.23 -2.96 4.63
N ARG A 184 16.15 -2.62 5.53
CA ARG A 184 17.58 -2.57 5.22
C ARG A 184 18.06 -3.92 4.69
N VAL A 185 18.86 -3.92 3.62
CA VAL A 185 19.57 -5.13 3.18
C VAL A 185 20.59 -5.54 4.24
N GLY A 186 20.51 -6.79 4.70
CA GLY A 186 21.39 -7.30 5.75
C GLY A 186 22.87 -7.21 5.37
N THR A 187 23.69 -6.72 6.29
CA THR A 187 25.15 -6.67 6.21
C THR A 187 25.77 -7.72 7.14
N GLU A 188 27.08 -8.01 7.01
CA GLU A 188 27.78 -8.85 7.99
C GLU A 188 27.69 -8.27 9.42
N ALA A 189 27.60 -6.93 9.55
CA ALA A 189 27.38 -6.25 10.83
C ALA A 189 25.96 -6.47 11.41
N ASP A 190 24.95 -6.78 10.59
CA ASP A 190 23.62 -7.19 11.07
C ASP A 190 23.64 -8.56 11.76
N ARG A 191 24.59 -9.45 11.40
CA ARG A 191 24.81 -10.70 12.16
C ARG A 191 25.27 -10.42 13.59
N ALA A 192 25.95 -9.31 13.83
CA ALA A 192 26.41 -8.87 15.14
C ALA A 192 25.36 -8.07 15.94
N ARG A 193 24.41 -7.37 15.29
CA ARG A 193 23.28 -6.70 15.95
C ARG A 193 22.23 -7.66 16.52
N GLY A 194 22.39 -8.97 16.29
CA GLY A 194 21.77 -10.03 17.08
C GLY A 194 20.38 -10.48 16.61
N LEU A 195 20.02 -11.69 17.04
CA LEU A 195 18.75 -12.39 16.77
C LEU A 195 17.51 -11.56 17.15
N GLU A 196 17.64 -10.62 18.08
CA GLU A 196 16.55 -9.80 18.62
C GLU A 196 16.03 -8.76 17.60
N THR A 197 16.92 -8.03 16.91
CA THR A 197 16.49 -7.09 15.86
C THR A 197 15.80 -7.82 14.71
N ALA A 198 16.31 -8.98 14.29
CA ALA A 198 15.68 -9.81 13.26
C ALA A 198 14.26 -10.25 13.69
N ARG A 199 14.11 -10.74 14.93
CA ARG A 199 12.80 -11.06 15.51
C ARG A 199 11.86 -9.86 15.55
N GLY A 200 12.37 -8.68 15.89
CA GLY A 200 11.60 -7.43 15.88
C GLY A 200 11.08 -7.07 14.49
N ARG A 201 11.91 -7.19 13.45
CA ARG A 201 11.53 -6.97 12.05
C ARG A 201 10.46 -7.94 11.57
N ASP A 202 10.62 -9.22 11.88
CA ASP A 202 9.65 -10.25 11.53
C ASP A 202 8.32 -10.06 12.27
N GLN A 203 8.39 -9.71 13.56
CA GLN A 203 7.19 -9.41 14.36
C GLN A 203 6.44 -8.20 13.81
N LEU A 204 7.13 -7.10 13.49
CA LEU A 204 6.52 -5.92 12.89
C LEU A 204 5.87 -6.24 11.54
N THR A 205 6.60 -6.95 10.68
CA THR A 205 6.08 -7.40 9.38
C THR A 205 4.84 -8.27 9.55
N ALA A 206 4.84 -9.22 10.49
CA ALA A 206 3.70 -10.11 10.75
C ALA A 206 2.47 -9.35 11.28
N ARG A 207 2.66 -8.38 12.18
CA ARG A 207 1.56 -7.55 12.70
C ARG A 207 0.95 -6.69 11.59
N LEU A 208 1.78 -6.02 10.78
CA LEU A 208 1.31 -5.24 9.63
C LEU A 208 0.62 -6.12 8.59
N LYS A 209 1.19 -7.28 8.26
CA LYS A 209 0.57 -8.27 7.36
C LYS A 209 -0.81 -8.67 7.85
N GLY A 210 -0.97 -8.87 9.16
CA GLY A 210 -2.27 -9.20 9.72
C GLY A 210 -3.31 -8.08 9.56
N VAL A 211 -2.90 -6.82 9.66
CA VAL A 211 -3.80 -5.67 9.37
C VAL A 211 -4.14 -5.59 7.88
N VAL A 212 -3.14 -5.71 6.99
CA VAL A 212 -3.36 -5.73 5.53
C VAL A 212 -4.34 -6.83 5.14
N PHE A 213 -4.16 -8.03 5.68
CA PHE A 213 -5.03 -9.17 5.43
C PHE A 213 -6.43 -8.93 6.01
N GLY A 214 -6.53 -8.54 7.29
CA GLY A 214 -7.81 -8.29 7.96
C GLY A 214 -8.70 -7.27 7.25
N ARG A 215 -8.11 -6.18 6.73
CA ARG A 215 -8.84 -5.14 5.99
C ARG A 215 -9.55 -5.63 4.72
N GLN A 216 -9.08 -6.73 4.13
CA GLN A 216 -9.69 -7.33 2.93
C GLN A 216 -11.00 -8.06 3.23
N TYR A 217 -11.26 -8.35 4.51
CA TYR A 217 -12.42 -9.13 4.95
C TYR A 217 -13.33 -8.32 5.86
N VAL A 218 -14.55 -8.82 5.98
CA VAL A 218 -15.51 -8.47 7.01
C VAL A 218 -15.97 -9.77 7.69
N LEU A 219 -16.39 -9.66 8.93
CA LEU A 219 -17.04 -10.76 9.64
C LEU A 219 -18.55 -10.64 9.42
N LEU A 220 -19.15 -11.64 8.80
CA LEU A 220 -20.59 -11.77 8.77
C LEU A 220 -21.05 -12.64 9.94
N ASP A 221 -22.07 -12.15 10.65
CA ASP A 221 -22.83 -12.88 11.65
C ASP A 221 -24.29 -12.86 11.22
N TYR A 222 -24.96 -14.00 11.18
CA TYR A 222 -26.36 -14.07 10.77
C TYR A 222 -27.10 -15.24 11.40
N ASP A 223 -28.41 -15.08 11.55
CA ASP A 223 -29.31 -16.14 12.01
C ASP A 223 -29.79 -16.96 10.80
N CYS A 224 -29.68 -18.29 10.90
CA CYS A 224 -30.05 -19.22 9.84
C CYS A 224 -30.97 -20.33 10.37
N PRO A 225 -32.10 -20.63 9.71
CA PRO A 225 -32.85 -21.84 10.00
C PRO A 225 -31.98 -23.08 9.76
N ARG A 226 -32.04 -24.07 10.65
CA ARG A 226 -31.23 -25.30 10.54
C ARG A 226 -31.46 -26.04 9.23
N THR A 227 -32.68 -25.99 8.70
CA THR A 227 -33.06 -26.64 7.43
C THR A 227 -32.34 -26.04 6.22
N LEU A 228 -31.76 -24.85 6.35
CA LEU A 228 -31.09 -24.11 5.27
C LEU A 228 -29.57 -24.02 5.49
N LEU A 229 -29.05 -24.64 6.56
CA LEU A 229 -27.66 -24.49 6.98
C LEU A 229 -26.67 -24.90 5.88
N ASP A 230 -26.90 -26.02 5.19
CA ASP A 230 -25.99 -26.50 4.14
C ASP A 230 -25.87 -25.48 2.99
N GLY A 231 -26.98 -24.85 2.61
CA GLY A 231 -26.98 -23.76 1.63
C GLY A 231 -26.23 -22.53 2.12
N ALA A 232 -26.40 -22.17 3.40
CA ALA A 232 -25.73 -21.01 3.99
C ALA A 232 -24.21 -21.22 4.12
N ILE A 233 -23.77 -22.46 4.41
CA ILE A 233 -22.34 -22.84 4.43
C ILE A 233 -21.72 -22.74 3.03
N ALA A 234 -22.46 -23.12 1.99
CA ALA A 234 -21.98 -22.98 0.62
C ALA A 234 -21.79 -21.50 0.20
N VAL A 235 -22.67 -20.61 0.69
CA VAL A 235 -22.59 -19.16 0.44
C VAL A 235 -21.46 -18.52 1.26
N THR A 236 -21.25 -18.96 2.51
CA THR A 236 -20.19 -18.43 3.38
C THR A 236 -19.27 -19.54 3.93
N PRO A 237 -18.38 -20.09 3.09
CA PRO A 237 -17.47 -21.17 3.52
C PRO A 237 -16.42 -20.72 4.55
N GLY A 238 -16.23 -19.40 4.71
CA GLY A 238 -15.19 -18.85 5.58
C GLY A 238 -13.77 -19.09 5.05
N LEU A 239 -12.76 -18.79 5.88
CA LEU A 239 -11.36 -19.09 5.55
C LEU A 239 -10.99 -20.55 5.80
N GLU A 240 -11.53 -21.14 6.86
CA GLU A 240 -11.32 -22.55 7.24
C GLU A 240 -12.65 -23.31 7.22
N SER A 241 -13.62 -22.81 7.98
CA SER A 241 -15.00 -23.28 8.06
C SER A 241 -15.83 -22.20 8.75
N PRO A 242 -17.13 -22.03 8.43
CA PRO A 242 -18.00 -21.16 9.22
C PRO A 242 -18.13 -21.70 10.65
N THR A 243 -18.26 -20.79 11.61
CA THR A 243 -18.64 -21.15 12.99
C THR A 243 -20.16 -21.25 13.06
N VAL A 244 -20.68 -22.34 13.62
CA VAL A 244 -22.13 -22.55 13.77
C VAL A 244 -22.44 -22.73 15.26
N SER A 245 -23.25 -21.82 15.82
CA SER A 245 -23.63 -21.83 17.23
C SER A 245 -25.13 -22.08 17.38
N PRO A 246 -25.57 -22.98 18.29
CA PRO A 246 -26.99 -23.16 18.56
C PRO A 246 -27.60 -21.89 19.19
N MET A 247 -28.84 -21.59 18.84
CA MET A 247 -29.62 -20.52 19.47
C MET A 247 -30.60 -21.08 20.50
N ALA A 248 -31.26 -20.19 21.25
CA ALA A 248 -32.30 -20.58 22.22
C ALA A 248 -33.52 -21.23 21.54
N ASP A 249 -33.87 -20.77 20.34
CA ASP A 249 -34.79 -21.50 19.45
C ASP A 249 -33.99 -22.62 18.75
N ASP A 250 -34.40 -23.86 18.99
CA ASP A 250 -33.72 -25.04 18.48
C ASP A 250 -33.80 -25.18 16.95
N LYS A 251 -34.69 -24.44 16.29
CA LYS A 251 -34.81 -24.39 14.82
C LYS A 251 -33.79 -23.47 14.17
N TRP A 252 -33.05 -22.69 14.96
CA TRP A 252 -32.12 -21.68 14.45
C TRP A 252 -30.69 -21.91 14.93
N VAL A 253 -29.76 -21.43 14.12
CA VAL A 253 -28.33 -21.34 14.44
C VAL A 253 -27.82 -19.96 14.07
N ALA A 254 -26.86 -19.46 14.84
CA ALA A 254 -26.07 -18.29 14.44
C ALA A 254 -24.84 -18.78 13.69
N VAL A 255 -24.62 -18.26 12.48
CA VAL A 255 -23.49 -18.59 11.64
C VAL A 255 -22.56 -17.39 11.56
N ARG A 256 -21.26 -17.64 11.69
CA ARG A 256 -20.22 -16.62 11.57
C ARG A 256 -19.14 -17.04 10.60
N ALA A 257 -18.85 -16.17 9.62
CA ALA A 257 -17.85 -16.43 8.59
C ALA A 257 -17.15 -15.14 8.14
N MET A 258 -15.87 -15.26 7.81
CA MET A 258 -15.15 -14.18 7.13
C MET A 258 -15.48 -14.19 5.64
N VAL A 259 -15.80 -13.02 5.09
CA VAL A 259 -16.15 -12.83 3.67
C VAL A 259 -15.32 -11.68 3.11
N LEU A 260 -14.92 -11.78 1.83
CA LEU A 260 -14.22 -10.71 1.15
C LEU A 260 -15.09 -9.45 1.14
N ARG A 261 -14.52 -8.32 1.58
CA ARG A 261 -15.24 -7.04 1.72
C ARG A 261 -15.91 -6.61 0.41
N LYS A 262 -15.27 -6.85 -0.73
CA LYS A 262 -15.79 -6.51 -2.07
C LYS A 262 -17.02 -7.33 -2.49
N GLU A 263 -17.22 -8.52 -1.90
CA GLU A 263 -18.30 -9.45 -2.21
C GLU A 263 -19.40 -9.44 -1.13
N ALA A 264 -19.15 -8.76 -0.01
CA ALA A 264 -19.99 -8.84 1.18
C ALA A 264 -21.46 -8.47 0.94
N ASN A 265 -21.75 -7.43 0.15
CA ASN A 265 -23.13 -7.05 -0.13
C ASN A 265 -23.87 -8.11 -0.96
N THR A 266 -23.23 -8.66 -2.00
CA THR A 266 -23.79 -9.76 -2.80
C THR A 266 -24.06 -10.98 -1.93
N VAL A 267 -23.10 -11.33 -1.07
CA VAL A 267 -23.26 -12.45 -0.13
C VAL A 267 -24.41 -12.21 0.86
N MET A 268 -24.60 -10.98 1.33
CA MET A 268 -25.75 -10.64 2.19
C MET A 268 -27.08 -10.79 1.46
N ASP A 269 -27.15 -10.42 0.17
CA ASP A 269 -28.34 -10.61 -0.66
C ASP A 269 -28.66 -12.10 -0.84
N ASP A 270 -27.66 -12.92 -1.18
CA ASP A 270 -27.78 -14.38 -1.35
C ASP A 270 -28.27 -15.06 -0.05
N LEU A 271 -27.71 -14.65 1.09
CA LEU A 271 -28.13 -15.15 2.41
C LEU A 271 -29.57 -14.75 2.73
N ALA A 272 -29.97 -13.51 2.41
CA ALA A 272 -31.33 -13.02 2.65
C ALA A 272 -32.36 -13.76 1.79
N GLU A 273 -32.03 -14.02 0.51
CA GLU A 273 -32.87 -14.80 -0.41
C GLU A 273 -33.01 -16.26 0.05
N LEU A 274 -31.93 -16.86 0.55
CA LEU A 274 -31.96 -18.19 1.12
C LEU A 274 -32.89 -18.27 2.35
N GLY A 275 -33.01 -17.18 3.12
CA GLY A 275 -33.91 -17.08 4.27
C GLY A 275 -33.21 -16.71 5.58
N ALA A 276 -31.91 -16.38 5.54
CA ALA A 276 -31.20 -15.87 6.71
C ALA A 276 -31.79 -14.55 7.21
N LYS A 277 -31.61 -14.28 8.50
CA LYS A 277 -32.12 -13.10 9.19
C LYS A 277 -31.01 -12.44 10.00
N ALA A 278 -31.25 -11.17 10.38
CA ALA A 278 -30.33 -10.39 11.20
C ALA A 278 -28.87 -10.47 10.71
N ILE A 279 -28.67 -10.29 9.39
CA ILE A 279 -27.34 -10.38 8.79
C ILE A 279 -26.56 -9.11 9.13
N LEU A 280 -25.52 -9.26 9.94
CA LEU A 280 -24.68 -8.20 10.46
C LEU A 280 -23.29 -8.29 9.83
N MET A 281 -22.68 -7.13 9.62
CA MET A 281 -21.32 -7.00 9.10
C MET A 281 -20.46 -6.26 10.13
N THR A 282 -19.34 -6.84 10.51
CA THR A 282 -18.37 -6.23 11.44
C THR A 282 -17.00 -6.10 10.79
N ASP A 283 -16.35 -4.93 10.98
CA ASP A 283 -15.00 -4.69 10.49
C ASP A 283 -13.94 -5.48 11.27
N ILE A 284 -12.99 -6.05 10.53
CA ILE A 284 -11.85 -6.77 11.09
C ILE A 284 -10.62 -5.86 11.03
N ARG A 285 -10.06 -5.52 12.21
CA ARG A 285 -8.84 -4.70 12.29
C ARG A 285 -7.59 -5.46 11.89
N SER A 286 -7.48 -6.73 12.29
CA SER A 286 -6.32 -7.57 12.01
C SER A 286 -6.71 -9.04 12.06
N CYS A 287 -6.12 -9.84 11.19
CA CYS A 287 -6.29 -11.30 11.17
C CYS A 287 -4.95 -11.94 10.78
N ARG A 288 -4.49 -12.93 11.56
CA ARG A 288 -3.28 -13.70 11.23
C ARG A 288 -3.70 -15.01 10.59
N PHE A 289 -3.23 -15.21 9.37
CA PHE A 289 -3.37 -16.43 8.59
C PHE A 289 -1.97 -16.93 8.22
#